data_AF-A0A7Y6IAZ8-F1
#
_entry.id   AF-A0A7Y6IAZ8-F1
#
_cell.length_a   1.000
_cell.length_b   1.000
_cell.length_c   1.000
_cell.angle_alpha   90.00
_cell.angle_beta   90.00
_cell.angle_gamma   90.00
#
_symmetry.space_group_name_H-M   'P 1'
#
loop_
_entity.id
_entity.type
_entity.pdbx_description
1 polymer ?
#
loop_
_entity_poly.entity_id
_entity_poly.type
_entity_poly.pdbx_seq_one_letter_code
_entity_poly.pdbx_strand_id
1 'polypeptide(L)'
;MHIGHLTIDAHAVGDAYWVVDGQQRITSLVGALTATGDTVDPRFRIYFDLARHQFISLPRRYQPGDDQLPMSLVLDTARTNAWIRARVHLNDEQIALADQVVAAVRDYKIPMYIVAGEDDRALRDIFDRMNTFGKPLKSAEVFNALHSIAGEQKPGDLRMLGASVQTFGFGEISRR
;
A
#
# COMPACT_ATOMS: atom_id res chain seq x y z
N MET A 1 -8.83 -11.59 -7.92
CA MET A 1 -8.30 -10.93 -6.70
C MET A 1 -8.75 -9.48 -6.66
N HIS A 2 -9.05 -8.92 -5.49
CA HIS A 2 -9.45 -7.52 -5.33
C HIS A 2 -8.35 -6.72 -4.59
N ILE A 3 -7.92 -5.59 -5.16
CA ILE A 3 -7.04 -4.61 -4.50
C ILE A 3 -7.78 -3.27 -4.49
N GLY A 4 -8.31 -2.86 -3.33
CA GLY A 4 -9.19 -1.69 -3.26
C GLY A 4 -10.43 -1.88 -4.14
N HIS A 5 -10.64 -1.00 -5.12
CA HIS A 5 -11.72 -1.11 -6.11
C HIS A 5 -11.34 -1.86 -7.39
N LEU A 6 -10.06 -2.25 -7.54
CA LEU A 6 -9.57 -2.92 -8.74
C LEU A 6 -9.84 -4.43 -8.64
N THR A 7 -10.46 -4.99 -9.67
CA THR A 7 -10.58 -6.44 -9.84
C THR A 7 -9.52 -6.90 -10.83
N ILE A 8 -8.60 -7.72 -10.35
CA ILE A 8 -7.55 -8.33 -11.16
C ILE A 8 -7.94 -9.79 -11.38
N ASP A 9 -8.06 -10.18 -12.64
CA ASP A 9 -8.12 -11.59 -13.01
C ASP A 9 -6.72 -12.17 -12.88
N ALA A 10 -6.52 -12.97 -11.84
CA ALA A 10 -5.24 -13.59 -11.52
C ALA A 10 -5.49 -15.09 -11.36
N HIS A 11 -5.01 -15.86 -12.34
CA HIS A 11 -5.09 -17.32 -12.29
C HIS A 11 -4.32 -17.86 -11.09
N ALA A 12 -4.80 -18.97 -10.52
CA ALA A 12 -4.09 -19.64 -9.43
C ALA A 12 -2.77 -20.20 -9.96
N VAL A 13 -1.66 -19.61 -9.51
CA VAL A 13 -0.29 -20.06 -9.83
C VAL A 13 0.32 -20.64 -8.56
N GLY A 14 0.87 -21.86 -8.64
CA GLY A 14 1.46 -22.56 -7.49
C GLY A 14 2.65 -21.83 -6.86
N ASP A 15 3.33 -20.99 -7.64
CA ASP A 15 4.55 -20.29 -7.24
C ASP A 15 4.32 -18.79 -6.98
N ALA A 16 3.10 -18.40 -6.63
CA ALA A 16 2.78 -17.02 -6.31
C ALA A 16 3.39 -16.58 -4.97
N TYR A 17 4.01 -15.40 -4.94
CA TYR A 17 4.50 -14.79 -3.71
C TYR A 17 3.37 -14.11 -2.92
N TRP A 18 3.36 -14.31 -1.61
CA TRP A 18 2.43 -13.66 -0.69
C TRP A 18 2.99 -12.32 -0.21
N VAL A 19 2.15 -11.29 -0.19
CA VAL A 19 2.51 -9.97 0.35
C VAL A 19 2.40 -10.01 1.87
N VAL A 20 3.55 -10.10 2.54
CA VAL A 20 3.67 -10.13 4.02
C VAL A 20 3.51 -8.73 4.63
N ASP A 21 4.18 -7.73 4.06
CA ASP A 21 4.04 -6.32 4.44
C ASP A 21 3.83 -5.44 3.18
N GLY A 22 3.21 -4.28 3.36
CA GLY A 22 2.98 -3.31 2.29
C GLY A 22 1.61 -3.37 1.64
N GLN A 23 0.69 -4.24 2.09
CA GLN A 23 -0.68 -4.31 1.56
C GLN A 23 -1.40 -2.96 1.60
N GLN A 24 -1.25 -2.20 2.68
CA GLN A 24 -1.83 -0.85 2.79
C GLN A 24 -1.20 0.15 1.81
N ARG A 25 0.12 0.06 1.57
CA ARG A 25 0.83 0.93 0.62
C ARG A 25 0.40 0.61 -0.82
N ILE A 26 0.34 -0.67 -1.17
CA ILE A 26 -0.14 -1.14 -2.48
C ILE A 26 -1.59 -0.69 -2.69
N THR A 27 -2.46 -0.89 -1.71
CA THR A 27 -3.86 -0.48 -1.80
C THR A 27 -4.00 1.03 -1.99
N SER A 28 -3.20 1.83 -1.27
CA SER A 28 -3.19 3.29 -1.40
C SER A 28 -2.73 3.73 -2.79
N LEU A 29 -1.65 3.14 -3.29
CA LEU A 29 -1.10 3.45 -4.61
C LEU A 29 -2.07 3.08 -5.72
N VAL A 30 -2.57 1.84 -5.72
CA VAL A 30 -3.55 1.36 -6.70
C VAL A 30 -4.80 2.23 -6.65
N GLY A 31 -5.34 2.48 -5.46
CA GLY A 31 -6.54 3.30 -5.31
C GLY A 31 -6.35 4.73 -5.86
N ALA A 32 -5.26 5.41 -5.49
CA ALA A 32 -5.01 6.78 -5.95
C ALA A 32 -4.76 6.87 -7.47
N LEU A 33 -4.01 5.93 -8.04
CA LEU A 33 -3.63 5.94 -9.46
C LEU A 33 -4.72 5.40 -10.40
N THR A 34 -5.67 4.63 -9.87
CA THR A 34 -6.78 4.06 -10.68
C THR A 34 -8.15 4.68 -10.35
N ALA A 35 -8.18 5.71 -9.49
CA ALA A 35 -9.41 6.40 -9.12
C ALA A 35 -10.13 6.95 -10.36
N THR A 36 -11.43 6.69 -10.43
CA THR A 36 -12.31 7.27 -11.44
C THR A 36 -12.87 8.61 -10.97
N GLY A 37 -13.46 9.39 -11.88
CA GLY A 37 -14.15 10.64 -11.52
C GLY A 37 -15.28 10.42 -10.52
N ASP A 38 -15.86 9.22 -10.50
CA ASP A 38 -16.95 8.81 -9.59
C ASP A 38 -16.45 8.17 -8.28
N THR A 39 -15.13 8.08 -8.07
CA THR A 39 -14.58 7.48 -6.86
C THR A 39 -15.14 8.14 -5.62
N VAL A 40 -15.91 7.36 -4.85
CA VAL A 40 -16.63 7.81 -3.65
C VAL A 40 -15.69 7.95 -2.46
N ASP A 41 -14.61 7.16 -2.42
CA ASP A 41 -13.64 7.20 -1.34
C ASP A 41 -12.71 8.42 -1.50
N PRO A 42 -12.84 9.45 -0.63
CA PRO A 42 -12.03 10.65 -0.75
C PRO A 42 -10.53 10.38 -0.55
N ARG A 43 -10.15 9.25 0.07
CA ARG A 43 -8.74 8.86 0.27
C ARG A 43 -8.00 8.61 -1.04
N PHE A 44 -8.72 8.28 -2.10
CA PHE A 44 -8.14 8.01 -3.43
C PHE A 44 -8.27 9.18 -4.39
N ARG A 45 -8.93 10.27 -3.99
CA ARG A 45 -9.01 11.52 -4.76
C ARG A 45 -7.76 12.37 -4.51
N ILE A 46 -6.62 11.90 -5.04
CA ILE A 46 -5.31 12.54 -4.89
C ILE A 46 -4.99 13.38 -6.12
N TYR A 47 -4.48 14.58 -5.87
CA TYR A 47 -4.00 15.52 -6.87
C TYR A 47 -2.60 15.99 -6.51
N PHE A 48 -1.83 16.39 -7.51
CA PHE A 48 -0.60 17.13 -7.32
C PHE A 48 -0.84 18.61 -7.64
N ASP A 49 -0.67 19.48 -6.65
CA ASP A 49 -0.80 20.93 -6.79
C ASP A 49 0.47 21.47 -7.44
N LEU A 50 0.37 21.87 -8.72
CA LEU A 50 1.49 22.37 -9.52
C LEU A 50 1.97 23.75 -9.06
N ALA A 51 1.17 24.51 -8.30
CA ALA A 51 1.58 25.81 -7.77
C ALA A 51 2.32 25.68 -6.43
N ARG A 52 1.93 24.71 -5.60
CA ARG A 52 2.49 24.48 -4.25
C ARG A 52 3.46 23.31 -4.17
N HIS A 53 3.62 22.54 -5.25
CA HIS A 53 4.51 21.38 -5.37
C HIS A 53 4.24 20.31 -4.30
N GLN A 54 2.97 19.99 -4.07
CA GLN A 54 2.57 19.03 -3.03
C GLN A 54 1.41 18.16 -3.46
N PHE A 55 1.35 16.95 -2.88
CA PHE A 55 0.19 16.08 -3.01
C PHE A 55 -0.92 16.54 -2.05
N ILE A 56 -2.14 16.62 -2.57
CA ILE A 56 -3.33 16.98 -1.80
C ILE A 56 -4.43 15.93 -2.00
N SER A 57 -5.24 15.73 -0.97
CA SER A 57 -6.49 14.96 -1.05
C SER A 57 -7.67 15.92 -0.99
N LEU A 58 -8.62 15.75 -1.92
CA LEU A 58 -9.83 16.57 -1.95
C LEU A 58 -11.07 15.74 -1.61
N PRO A 59 -11.91 16.19 -0.67
CA PRO A 59 -13.25 15.63 -0.45
C PRO A 59 -14.15 15.81 -1.67
N ARG A 60 -15.10 14.89 -1.93
CA ARG A 60 -15.96 14.86 -3.14
C ARG A 60 -16.66 16.20 -3.44
N ARG A 61 -17.04 16.94 -2.40
CA ARG A 61 -17.71 18.24 -2.51
C ARG A 61 -16.84 19.37 -3.10
N TYR A 62 -15.52 19.20 -3.10
CA TYR A 62 -14.61 20.17 -3.69
C TYR A 62 -14.19 19.73 -5.09
N GLN A 63 -14.24 20.69 -6.01
CA GLN A 63 -13.66 20.56 -7.33
C GLN A 63 -12.17 20.88 -7.27
N PRO A 64 -11.32 20.14 -8.00
CA PRO A 64 -9.92 20.47 -8.11
C PRO A 64 -9.76 21.82 -8.81
N GLY A 65 -8.74 22.56 -8.37
CA GLY A 65 -8.23 23.72 -9.07
C GLY A 65 -7.64 23.36 -10.42
N ASP A 66 -7.46 24.39 -11.22
CA ASP A 66 -7.02 24.34 -12.60
C ASP A 66 -5.52 23.98 -12.73
N ASP A 67 -4.77 24.11 -11.64
CA ASP A 67 -3.36 23.75 -11.43
C ASP A 67 -3.18 22.41 -10.68
N GLN A 68 -4.27 21.68 -10.43
CA GLN A 68 -4.24 20.44 -9.64
C GLN A 68 -4.33 19.22 -10.57
N LEU A 69 -3.16 18.64 -10.87
CA LEU A 69 -3.02 17.46 -11.71
C LEU A 69 -3.62 16.23 -11.02
N PRO A 70 -4.64 15.56 -11.59
CA PRO A 70 -5.21 14.37 -10.97
C PRO A 70 -4.26 13.17 -11.07
N MET A 71 -3.96 12.53 -9.94
CA MET A 71 -3.04 11.37 -9.90
C MET A 71 -3.59 10.14 -10.62
N SER A 72 -4.89 10.07 -10.88
CA SER A 72 -5.47 8.99 -11.67
C SER A 72 -5.23 9.11 -13.19
N LEU A 73 -4.64 10.21 -13.65
CA LEU A 73 -4.29 10.39 -15.06
C LEU A 73 -2.86 9.98 -15.38
N VAL A 74 -1.95 10.01 -14.41
CA VAL A 74 -0.49 9.96 -14.66
C VAL A 74 0.00 8.63 -15.26
N LEU A 75 -0.78 7.55 -15.16
CA LEU A 75 -0.47 6.28 -15.81
C LEU A 75 -0.87 6.26 -17.30
N ASP A 76 -1.68 7.21 -17.75
CA ASP A 76 -2.15 7.36 -19.13
C ASP A 76 -1.58 8.64 -19.75
N THR A 77 -0.53 8.49 -20.56
CA THR A 77 0.14 9.60 -21.23
C THR A 77 -0.79 10.36 -22.17
N ALA A 78 -1.70 9.69 -22.87
CA ALA A 78 -2.60 10.35 -23.81
C ALA A 78 -3.61 11.24 -23.06
N ARG A 79 -4.19 10.73 -21.97
CA ARG A 79 -5.11 11.48 -21.12
C ARG A 79 -4.41 12.61 -20.36
N THR A 80 -3.19 12.39 -19.88
CA THR A 80 -2.42 13.45 -19.21
C THR A 80 -2.08 14.58 -20.18
N ASN A 81 -1.61 14.27 -21.39
CA ASN A 81 -1.34 15.28 -22.41
C ASN A 81 -2.61 16.04 -22.84
N ALA A 82 -3.74 15.33 -22.96
CA ALA A 82 -5.02 15.98 -23.22
C ALA A 82 -5.46 16.88 -22.06
N TRP A 83 -5.19 16.48 -20.82
CA TRP A 83 -5.44 17.31 -19.64
C TRP A 83 -4.61 18.59 -19.71
N ILE A 84 -3.29 18.50 -19.87
CA ILE A 84 -2.37 19.65 -19.96
C ILE A 84 -2.81 20.62 -21.07
N ARG A 85 -3.05 20.12 -22.29
CA ARG A 85 -3.43 20.96 -23.45
C ARG A 85 -4.72 21.75 -23.25
N ALA A 86 -5.64 21.25 -22.44
CA ALA A 86 -6.90 21.94 -22.16
C ALA A 86 -6.79 23.01 -21.05
N ARG A 87 -5.60 23.20 -20.45
CA ARG A 87 -5.35 24.17 -19.37
C ARG A 87 -4.39 25.24 -19.86
N VAL A 88 -4.94 26.23 -20.56
CA VAL A 88 -4.19 27.33 -21.20
C VAL A 88 -3.52 28.28 -20.22
N HIS A 89 -3.89 28.23 -18.93
CA HIS A 89 -3.33 29.06 -17.86
C HIS A 89 -2.07 28.47 -17.24
N LEU A 90 -1.72 27.20 -17.53
CA LEU A 90 -0.48 26.62 -17.04
C LEU A 90 0.70 27.29 -17.73
N ASN A 91 1.68 27.72 -16.94
CA ASN A 91 2.94 28.22 -17.48
C ASN A 91 3.89 27.05 -17.82
N ASP A 92 4.98 27.36 -18.53
CA ASP A 92 5.96 26.36 -18.97
C ASP A 92 6.59 25.58 -17.81
N GLU A 93 6.78 26.22 -16.65
CA GLU A 93 7.33 25.56 -15.45
C GLU A 93 6.35 24.53 -14.88
N GLN A 94 5.06 24.86 -14.81
CA GLN A 94 4.01 23.96 -14.35
C GLN A 94 3.81 22.79 -15.32
N ILE A 95 3.92 23.03 -16.63
CA ILE A 95 3.87 21.97 -17.64
C ILE A 95 5.07 21.04 -17.46
N ALA A 96 6.28 21.58 -17.35
CA ALA A 96 7.48 20.78 -17.12
C ALA A 96 7.41 19.99 -15.81
N LEU A 97 6.84 20.57 -14.74
CA LEU A 97 6.63 19.90 -13.48
C LEU A 97 5.60 18.76 -13.59
N ALA A 98 4.52 18.97 -14.33
CA ALA A 98 3.55 17.91 -14.60
C ALA A 98 4.21 16.72 -15.32
N ASP A 99 5.03 16.98 -16.34
CA ASP A 99 5.79 15.96 -17.05
C ASP A 99 6.76 15.21 -16.14
N GLN A 100 7.45 15.94 -15.25
CA GLN A 100 8.35 15.33 -14.25
C GLN A 100 7.60 14.41 -13.29
N VAL A 101 6.42 14.82 -12.79
CA VAL A 101 5.60 13.99 -11.90
C VAL A 101 5.13 12.72 -12.61
N VAL A 102 4.70 12.84 -13.87
CA VAL A 102 4.27 11.69 -14.69
C VAL A 102 5.43 10.70 -14.87
N ALA A 103 6.61 11.20 -15.27
CA ALA A 103 7.80 10.37 -15.43
C ALA A 103 8.20 9.70 -14.11
N ALA A 104 8.26 10.48 -13.02
CA ALA A 104 8.65 9.98 -11.71
C ALA A 104 7.73 8.84 -11.23
N VAL A 105 6.41 8.97 -11.41
CA VAL A 105 5.46 7.92 -10.99
C VAL A 105 5.56 6.69 -11.88
N ARG A 106 5.69 6.87 -13.20
CA ARG A 106 5.73 5.76 -14.16
C ARG A 106 7.04 4.96 -14.08
N ASP A 107 8.15 5.64 -13.85
CA ASP A 107 9.47 5.03 -13.83
C ASP A 107 9.85 4.50 -12.44
N TYR A 108 9.07 4.84 -11.41
CA TYR A 108 9.31 4.39 -10.04
C TYR A 108 9.33 2.86 -9.96
N LYS A 109 10.46 2.32 -9.50
CA LYS A 109 10.61 0.90 -9.20
C LYS A 109 10.17 0.65 -7.77
N ILE A 110 9.10 -0.12 -7.60
CA ILE A 110 8.65 -0.57 -6.28
C ILE A 110 9.68 -1.59 -5.77
N PRO A 111 10.42 -1.30 -4.68
CA PRO A 111 11.35 -2.27 -4.12
C PRO A 111 10.55 -3.42 -3.49
N MET A 112 10.91 -4.65 -3.85
CA MET A 112 10.29 -5.87 -3.34
C MET A 112 11.37 -6.80 -2.79
N TYR A 113 11.09 -7.43 -1.66
CA TYR A 113 11.97 -8.40 -1.03
C TYR A 113 11.23 -9.72 -0.92
N ILE A 114 11.79 -10.76 -1.53
CA ILE A 114 11.26 -12.10 -1.45
C ILE A 114 11.91 -12.78 -0.26
N VAL A 115 11.08 -13.30 0.62
CA VAL A 115 11.52 -14.00 1.82
C VAL A 115 11.46 -15.51 1.55
N ALA A 116 12.63 -16.15 1.51
CA ALA A 116 12.74 -17.60 1.59
C ALA A 116 13.05 -17.98 3.04
N GLY A 117 12.42 -19.04 3.54
CA GLY A 117 12.26 -19.34 4.98
C GLY A 117 13.50 -19.76 5.77
N GLU A 118 14.71 -19.29 5.44
CA GLU A 118 15.94 -19.75 6.11
C GLU A 118 16.64 -18.70 7.00
N ASP A 119 16.23 -17.42 7.04
CA ASP A 119 16.87 -16.45 7.97
C ASP A 119 15.96 -15.33 8.50
N ASP A 120 15.13 -15.67 9.48
CA ASP A 120 14.26 -14.78 10.26
C ASP A 120 14.95 -13.57 10.90
N ARG A 121 16.28 -13.59 11.10
CA ARG A 121 17.01 -12.49 11.76
C ARG A 121 17.47 -11.44 10.76
N ALA A 122 18.05 -11.86 9.64
CA ALA A 122 18.42 -10.96 8.55
C ALA A 122 17.19 -10.19 8.00
N LEU A 123 16.03 -10.84 8.01
CA LEU A 123 14.76 -10.25 7.60
C LEU A 123 14.31 -9.10 8.49
N ARG A 124 14.49 -9.21 9.82
CA ARG A 124 14.14 -8.15 10.77
C ARG A 124 15.01 -6.91 10.57
N ASP A 125 16.31 -7.11 10.39
CA ASP A 125 17.25 -6.00 10.21
C ASP A 125 17.03 -5.24 8.89
N ILE A 126 16.70 -5.95 7.79
CA ILE A 126 16.35 -5.31 6.51
C ILE A 126 15.02 -4.55 6.64
N PHE A 127 14.03 -5.18 7.29
CA PHE A 127 12.72 -4.59 7.49
C PHE A 127 12.80 -3.28 8.31
N ASP A 128 13.48 -3.32 9.45
CA ASP A 128 13.59 -2.17 10.36
C ASP A 128 14.29 -0.97 9.68
N ARG A 129 15.27 -1.22 8.81
CA ARG A 129 15.96 -0.19 8.02
C ARG A 129 15.11 0.41 6.91
N MET A 130 14.22 -0.36 6.29
CA MET A 130 13.33 0.16 5.23
C MET A 130 12.11 0.87 5.78
N ASN A 131 11.65 0.47 6.97
CA ASN A 131 10.47 1.02 7.60
C ASN A 131 10.70 2.42 8.22
N THR A 132 11.95 2.91 8.21
CA THR A 132 12.35 4.19 8.81
C THR A 132 11.86 5.42 8.03
N PHE A 133 11.44 5.27 6.76
CA PHE A 133 10.92 6.38 5.94
C PHE A 133 9.39 6.59 6.05
N GLY A 134 8.69 5.82 6.88
CA GLY A 134 7.23 5.91 7.07
C GLY A 134 6.80 5.70 8.52
N LYS A 135 5.48 5.53 8.76
CA LYS A 135 4.96 5.17 10.09
C LYS A 135 5.46 3.76 10.45
N PRO A 136 6.26 3.59 11.51
CA PRO A 136 6.90 2.31 11.81
C PRO A 136 5.86 1.28 12.26
N LEU A 137 5.70 0.23 11.48
CA LEU A 137 5.11 -1.04 11.93
C LEU A 137 6.08 -1.71 12.89
N LYS A 138 5.57 -2.16 14.05
CA LYS A 138 6.43 -2.79 15.07
C LYS A 138 6.71 -4.23 14.65
N SER A 139 7.94 -4.73 14.85
CA SER A 139 8.37 -6.08 14.44
C SER A 139 7.47 -7.21 15.00
N ALA A 140 6.76 -6.98 16.10
CA ALA A 140 5.76 -7.88 16.66
C ALA A 140 4.48 -8.02 15.80
N GLU A 141 4.07 -6.98 15.08
CA GLU A 141 2.89 -6.99 14.21
C GLU A 141 3.14 -7.85 12.95
N VAL A 142 4.36 -7.77 12.40
CA VAL A 142 4.80 -8.57 11.25
C VAL A 142 4.91 -10.05 11.62
N PHE A 143 5.47 -10.36 12.80
CA PHE A 143 5.58 -11.73 13.28
C PHE A 143 4.21 -12.37 13.50
N ASN A 144 3.27 -11.62 14.08
CA ASN A 144 1.89 -12.06 14.21
C ASN A 144 1.26 -12.30 12.84
N ALA A 145 1.45 -11.42 11.85
CA ALA A 145 0.88 -11.61 10.51
C ALA A 145 1.44 -12.87 9.81
N LEU A 146 2.75 -13.11 9.89
CA LEU A 146 3.39 -14.31 9.34
C LEU A 146 2.84 -15.61 9.97
N HIS A 147 2.64 -15.62 11.29
CA HIS A 147 2.17 -16.81 12.01
C HIS A 147 0.64 -16.96 12.04
N SER A 148 -0.12 -15.88 11.80
CA SER A 148 -1.59 -15.93 11.73
C SER A 148 -2.12 -16.53 10.43
N ILE A 149 -1.30 -16.54 9.37
CA ILE A 149 -1.68 -17.03 8.03
C ILE A 149 -1.31 -18.50 7.86
N ALA A 150 -0.34 -19.00 8.62
CA ALA A 150 0.02 -20.42 8.72
C ALA A 150 -0.98 -21.21 9.59
N GLY A 151 -2.25 -21.24 9.19
CA GLY A 151 -3.12 -22.41 9.42
C GLY A 151 -3.50 -22.83 10.84
N GLU A 152 -3.25 -22.07 11.91
CA GLU A 152 -3.79 -22.40 13.24
C GLU A 152 -4.53 -21.21 13.87
N GLN A 153 -5.66 -21.56 14.49
CA GLN A 153 -6.58 -20.66 15.15
C GLN A 153 -5.84 -19.65 16.04
N LYS A 154 -6.31 -18.40 16.03
CA LYS A 154 -5.88 -17.31 16.94
C LYS A 154 -5.33 -17.88 18.25
N PRO A 155 -4.10 -17.55 18.68
CA PRO A 155 -3.75 -17.75 20.06
C PRO A 155 -4.51 -16.69 20.86
N GLY A 156 -5.76 -17.02 21.23
CA GLY A 156 -6.31 -16.50 22.46
C GLY A 156 -5.33 -16.89 23.54
N ASP A 157 -4.69 -15.89 24.15
CA ASP A 157 -3.85 -15.90 25.35
C ASP A 157 -3.29 -17.27 25.76
N LEU A 158 -1.95 -17.41 25.86
CA LEU A 158 -1.25 -18.63 26.33
C LEU A 158 -1.88 -19.26 27.59
N ARG A 159 -2.55 -18.46 28.43
CA ARG A 159 -3.34 -18.91 29.58
C ARG A 159 -4.56 -19.75 29.20
N MET A 160 -5.27 -19.40 28.14
CA MET A 160 -6.43 -20.13 27.61
C MET A 160 -6.02 -21.46 26.99
N LEU A 161 -4.88 -21.51 26.28
CA LEU A 161 -4.28 -22.74 25.77
C LEU A 161 -3.95 -23.70 26.93
N GLY A 162 -3.35 -23.20 28.01
CA GLY A 162 -3.07 -24.00 29.21
C GLY A 162 -4.32 -24.63 29.84
N ALA A 163 -5.41 -23.86 29.95
CA ALA A 163 -6.68 -24.35 30.49
C ALA A 163 -7.33 -25.44 29.59
N SER A 164 -7.20 -25.32 28.28
CA SER A 164 -7.80 -26.27 27.32
C SER A 164 -7.13 -27.65 27.38
N VAL A 165 -5.81 -27.70 27.58
CA VAL A 165 -5.04 -28.96 27.57
C VAL A 165 -5.18 -29.70 28.92
N GLN A 166 -5.45 -28.96 30.00
CA GLN A 166 -5.74 -29.52 31.33
C GLN A 166 -6.99 -30.41 31.34
N THR A 167 -7.97 -30.11 30.49
CA THR A 167 -9.20 -30.90 30.33
C THR A 167 -8.92 -32.30 29.74
N PHE A 168 -7.79 -32.47 29.06
CA PHE A 168 -7.31 -33.75 28.53
C PHE A 168 -6.34 -34.47 29.47
N GLY A 169 -6.18 -34.01 30.72
CA GLY A 169 -5.40 -34.69 31.75
C GLY A 169 -3.90 -34.37 31.75
N PHE A 170 -3.45 -33.40 30.94
CA PHE A 170 -2.08 -32.92 31.02
C PHE A 170 -1.93 -31.96 32.21
N GLY A 171 -1.02 -32.28 33.13
CA GLY A 171 -0.76 -31.49 34.33
C GLY A 171 -0.22 -30.08 34.03
N GLU A 172 -0.17 -29.23 35.06
CA GLU A 172 0.29 -27.84 34.93
C GLU A 172 1.75 -27.75 34.49
N ILE A 173 2.02 -26.89 33.50
CA ILE A 173 3.38 -26.49 33.15
C ILE A 173 3.88 -25.58 34.27
N SER A 174 4.52 -26.18 35.28
CA SER A 174 5.12 -25.43 36.37
C SER A 174 6.34 -24.67 35.85
N ARG A 175 6.32 -23.34 36.05
CA ARG A 175 7.37 -22.43 35.61
C ARG A 175 8.57 -22.57 36.55
N ARG A 176 9.71 -23.00 36.02
CA ARG A 176 11.03 -22.74 36.61
C ARG A 176 11.69 -21.57 35.90
#